data_AF-A0A953M487-F1
#
_entry.id   AF-A0A953M487-F1
#
_cell.length_a   1.000
_cell.length_b   1.000
_cell.length_c   1.000
_cell.angle_alpha   90.00
_cell.angle_beta   90.00
_cell.angle_gamma   90.00
#
_symmetry.space_group_name_H-M   'P 1'
#
loop_
_entity.id
_entity.type
_entity.pdbx_description
1 polymer ?
#
loop_
_entity_poly.entity_id
_entity_poly.type
_entity_poly.pdbx_seq_one_letter_code
_entity_poly.pdbx_strand_id
1 'polypeptide(L)'
;MLARVVALISVLLTSCAFAQDAPQAAGPAGNEHPERNIVMRSGSAMSPFGPPMPDAAMDAAVKAAFAGMVDLGPLRDLAVLHNGRVKILDTLARETVSTLAGRSTFQDFIHHGETDIEKVNHDPLFTLLDMMIDPAFYASEPLIHIEYLPLREAYLASAFPDDSEKRLRWKKVTRVSPAMIEAFSGRIFDAYGDSPAYRRGISRAERANELFLFGVNNLLVIAPESKTDSWHHLAEAPAGSPVLAAAAELGRCLGEVMP
;
A
#
# COMPACT_ATOMS: atom_id res chain seq x y z
N MET A 1 51.85 14.50 33.03
CA MET A 1 51.03 14.12 31.84
C MET A 1 50.65 12.64 31.81
N LEU A 2 51.48 11.70 32.29
CA LEU A 2 51.13 10.26 32.32
C LEU A 2 49.99 9.88 33.30
N ALA A 3 49.77 10.64 34.38
CA ALA A 3 48.76 10.31 35.39
C ALA A 3 47.30 10.64 34.99
N ARG A 4 47.08 11.40 33.91
CA ARG A 4 45.73 11.74 33.42
C ARG A 4 45.21 10.79 32.35
N VAL A 5 46.07 9.93 31.80
CA VAL A 5 45.70 8.97 30.73
C VAL A 5 45.17 7.65 31.32
N VAL A 6 45.56 7.29 32.55
CA VAL A 6 45.10 6.05 33.20
C VAL A 6 43.68 6.18 33.78
N ALA A 7 43.26 7.37 34.20
CA ALA A 7 41.92 7.59 34.77
C ALA A 7 40.78 7.55 33.73
N LEU A 8 41.08 7.71 32.43
CA LEU A 8 40.07 7.68 31.37
C LEU A 8 39.75 6.26 30.89
N ILE A 9 40.63 5.28 31.17
CA ILE A 9 40.46 3.88 30.74
C ILE A 9 39.58 3.09 31.72
N SER A 10 39.55 3.46 33.00
CA SER A 10 38.73 2.75 34.01
C SER A 10 37.23 3.08 33.94
N VAL A 11 36.85 4.24 33.39
CA VAL A 11 35.42 4.62 33.22
C VAL A 11 34.79 3.88 32.02
N LEU A 12 35.58 3.52 31.00
CA LEU A 12 35.11 2.76 29.84
C LEU A 12 34.90 1.26 30.10
N LEU A 13 35.49 0.70 31.15
CA LEU A 13 35.39 -0.73 31.48
C LEU A 13 34.26 -1.08 32.45
N THR A 14 33.59 -0.08 33.06
CA THR A 14 32.54 -0.33 34.07
C THR A 14 31.12 -0.18 33.51
N SER A 15 30.97 0.18 32.23
CA SER A 15 29.66 0.34 31.57
C SER A 15 29.14 -0.94 30.88
N CYS A 16 29.85 -2.07 30.99
CA CYS A 16 29.45 -3.33 30.35
C CYS A 16 28.51 -4.24 31.20
N ALA A 17 28.03 -3.79 32.35
CA ALA A 17 27.33 -4.67 33.30
C ALA A 17 25.79 -4.50 33.38
N PHE A 18 25.17 -3.64 32.55
CA PHE A 18 23.71 -3.49 32.54
C PHE A 18 23.14 -3.43 31.11
N ALA A 19 23.38 -4.48 30.33
CA ALA A 19 22.51 -4.77 29.19
C ALA A 19 21.28 -5.51 29.76
N GLN A 20 20.22 -4.75 30.05
CA GLN A 20 18.90 -5.33 30.20
C GLN A 20 18.50 -5.96 28.86
N ASP A 21 17.92 -7.15 28.93
CA ASP A 21 17.39 -7.90 27.80
C ASP A 21 16.41 -7.04 26.99
N ALA A 22 16.90 -6.38 25.94
CA ALA A 22 16.04 -5.98 24.84
C ALA A 22 15.57 -7.27 24.17
N PRO A 23 14.26 -7.46 23.94
CA PRO A 23 13.79 -8.63 23.22
C PRO A 23 14.43 -8.57 21.83
N GLN A 24 15.40 -9.45 21.59
CA GLN A 24 15.90 -9.71 20.26
C GLN A 24 14.70 -10.09 19.41
N ALA A 25 14.40 -9.28 18.39
CA ALA A 25 13.66 -9.76 17.26
C ALA A 25 14.50 -10.90 16.65
N ALA A 26 14.20 -12.14 17.06
CA ALA A 26 14.82 -13.33 16.51
C ALA A 26 14.57 -13.29 15.00
N GLY A 27 15.64 -13.08 14.24
CA GLY A 27 15.58 -13.27 12.80
C GLY A 27 15.11 -14.71 12.55
N PRO A 28 14.15 -14.94 11.63
CA PRO A 28 13.65 -16.28 11.36
C PRO A 28 14.81 -17.21 11.00
N ALA A 29 14.77 -18.45 11.51
CA ALA A 29 15.72 -19.48 11.09
C ALA A 29 15.68 -19.59 9.55
N GLY A 30 16.77 -19.94 8.89
CA GLY A 30 16.97 -19.77 7.42
C GLY A 30 15.93 -20.38 6.46
N ASN A 31 14.87 -21.05 6.95
CA ASN A 31 13.72 -21.55 6.20
C ASN A 31 12.36 -21.20 6.82
N GLU A 32 12.30 -20.45 7.91
CA GLU A 32 11.04 -19.91 8.42
C GLU A 32 10.60 -18.78 7.49
N HIS A 33 9.46 -19.00 6.83
CA HIS A 33 8.75 -17.93 6.17
C HIS A 33 7.96 -17.21 7.27
N PRO A 34 8.36 -16.01 7.74
CA PRO A 34 7.53 -15.25 8.66
C PRO A 34 6.14 -15.10 8.03
N GLU A 35 5.10 -15.15 8.86
CA GLU A 35 3.75 -14.83 8.41
C GLU A 35 3.82 -13.52 7.62
N ARG A 36 3.44 -13.57 6.34
CA ARG A 36 3.51 -12.41 5.45
C ARG A 36 2.42 -11.45 5.88
N ASN A 37 2.74 -10.56 6.81
CA ASN A 37 1.90 -9.43 7.15
C ASN A 37 1.89 -8.49 5.95
N ILE A 38 0.79 -8.51 5.20
CA ILE A 38 0.63 -7.69 4.00
C ILE A 38 0.68 -6.18 4.36
N VAL A 39 0.35 -5.87 5.61
CA VAL A 39 0.36 -4.52 6.19
C VAL A 39 1.10 -4.57 7.52
N MET A 40 2.04 -3.65 7.74
CA MET A 40 2.62 -3.43 9.08
C MET A 40 1.54 -2.82 10.00
N ARG A 41 1.13 -3.55 11.05
CA ARG A 41 0.08 -3.12 12.00
C ARG A 41 0.58 -2.16 13.10
N SER A 42 1.84 -1.73 13.06
CA SER A 42 2.40 -0.85 14.09
C SER A 42 1.96 0.59 13.89
N GLY A 43 0.97 1.02 14.67
CA GLY A 43 0.57 2.42 14.82
C GLY A 43 -0.33 2.92 13.70
N SER A 44 -1.37 3.68 14.07
CA SER A 44 -2.10 4.54 13.15
C SER A 44 -1.15 5.68 12.75
N ALA A 45 -0.18 5.38 11.90
CA ALA A 45 0.71 6.40 11.35
C ALA A 45 -0.17 7.36 10.55
N MET A 46 -0.22 8.60 11.01
CA MET A 46 -0.84 9.68 10.25
C MET A 46 -0.25 9.66 8.83
N SER A 47 -1.09 9.81 7.81
CA SER A 47 -0.61 9.84 6.42
C SER A 47 0.49 10.91 6.30
N PRO A 48 1.69 10.57 5.80
CA PRO A 48 2.77 11.53 5.61
C PRO A 48 2.47 12.53 4.48
N PHE A 49 1.43 12.26 3.69
CA PHE A 49 1.00 13.08 2.56
C PHE A 49 -0.07 14.13 2.93
N GLY A 50 -0.48 14.19 4.20
CA GLY A 50 -1.57 15.05 4.65
C GLY A 50 -2.90 14.32 4.76
N PRO A 51 -3.98 15.03 5.12
CA PRO A 51 -5.31 14.43 5.22
C PRO A 51 -5.77 13.93 3.83
N PRO A 52 -6.49 12.78 3.76
CA PRO A 52 -7.09 12.35 2.52
C PRO A 52 -8.08 13.41 2.04
N MET A 53 -8.10 13.66 0.73
CA MET A 53 -9.00 14.64 0.12
C MET A 53 -10.45 14.10 0.16
N PRO A 54 -11.39 14.76 0.83
CA PRO A 54 -12.69 14.15 1.14
C PRO A 54 -13.68 14.13 -0.04
N ASP A 55 -13.55 15.00 -1.04
CA ASP A 55 -14.71 15.34 -1.90
C ASP A 55 -14.50 15.33 -3.44
N ALA A 56 -13.35 14.93 -3.97
CA ALA A 56 -13.17 14.84 -5.42
C ALA A 56 -12.22 13.72 -5.82
N ALA A 57 -12.76 12.52 -6.10
CA ALA A 57 -12.03 11.53 -6.87
C ALA A 57 -11.61 12.16 -8.20
N MET A 58 -10.32 12.11 -8.52
CA MET A 58 -9.80 12.64 -9.78
C MET A 58 -10.50 12.00 -10.98
N ASP A 59 -10.71 12.78 -12.04
CA ASP A 59 -11.07 12.19 -13.34
C ASP A 59 -9.91 11.33 -13.87
N ALA A 60 -10.23 10.17 -14.45
CA ALA A 60 -9.25 9.22 -14.96
C ALA A 60 -8.31 9.85 -16.01
N ALA A 61 -8.81 10.75 -16.87
CA ALA A 61 -7.99 11.42 -17.87
C ALA A 61 -7.03 12.43 -17.24
N VAL A 62 -7.50 13.19 -16.24
CA VAL A 62 -6.65 14.12 -15.47
C VAL A 62 -5.54 13.35 -14.76
N LYS A 63 -5.87 12.23 -14.11
CA LYS A 63 -4.91 11.38 -13.42
C LYS A 63 -3.88 10.76 -14.37
N ALA A 64 -4.32 10.30 -15.54
CA ALA A 64 -3.42 9.80 -16.58
C ALA A 64 -2.46 10.86 -17.11
N ALA A 65 -2.94 12.08 -17.37
CA ALA A 65 -2.11 13.19 -17.80
C ALA A 65 -1.08 13.56 -16.72
N PHE A 66 -1.50 13.64 -15.46
CA PHE A 66 -0.61 13.92 -14.34
C PHE A 66 0.46 12.83 -14.18
N ALA A 67 0.06 11.55 -14.22
CA ALA A 67 0.99 10.43 -14.13
C ALA A 67 2.11 10.48 -15.19
N GLY A 68 1.81 10.99 -16.39
CA GLY A 68 2.79 11.16 -17.46
C GLY A 68 3.80 12.31 -17.25
N MET A 69 3.51 13.25 -16.35
CA MET A 69 4.37 14.41 -16.05
C MET A 69 5.30 14.18 -14.85
N VAL A 70 4.97 13.23 -13.97
CA VAL A 70 5.74 13.01 -12.73
C VAL A 70 6.99 12.18 -13.00
N ASP A 71 8.16 12.74 -12.70
CA ASP A 71 9.41 11.98 -12.65
C ASP A 71 9.56 11.24 -11.32
N LEU A 72 9.37 9.93 -11.35
CA LEU A 72 9.54 9.04 -10.20
C LEU A 72 10.95 8.45 -10.09
N GLY A 73 11.85 8.74 -11.04
CA GLY A 73 13.23 8.23 -11.05
C GLY A 73 13.93 8.32 -9.69
N PRO A 74 13.91 9.48 -9.01
CA PRO A 74 14.55 9.65 -7.70
C PRO A 74 14.02 8.74 -6.58
N LEU A 75 12.78 8.25 -6.70
CA LEU A 75 12.12 7.43 -5.67
C LEU A 75 12.30 5.93 -5.88
N ARG A 76 12.65 5.49 -7.10
CA ARG A 76 12.63 4.05 -7.46
C ARG A 76 13.58 3.21 -6.63
N ASP A 77 14.77 3.74 -6.37
CA ASP A 77 15.84 3.05 -5.65
C ASP A 77 15.81 3.30 -4.13
N LEU A 78 14.80 4.02 -3.63
CA LEU A 78 14.67 4.28 -2.20
C LEU A 78 14.49 2.96 -1.43
N ALA A 79 15.33 2.73 -0.44
CA ALA A 79 15.25 1.53 0.39
C ALA A 79 14.01 1.58 1.29
N VAL A 80 13.32 0.45 1.40
CA VAL A 80 12.14 0.27 2.25
C VAL A 80 12.22 -1.08 2.96
N LEU A 81 11.94 -1.11 4.25
CA LEU A 81 11.76 -2.35 5.00
C LEU A 81 10.31 -2.82 4.87
N HIS A 82 10.11 -3.98 4.26
CA HIS A 82 8.78 -4.59 4.16
C HIS A 82 8.87 -6.08 4.47
N ASN A 83 8.04 -6.55 5.41
CA ASN A 83 8.01 -7.96 5.84
C ASN A 83 9.39 -8.49 6.27
N GLY A 84 10.12 -7.71 7.08
CA GLY A 84 11.44 -8.08 7.60
C GLY A 84 12.57 -8.10 6.55
N ARG A 85 12.31 -7.67 5.31
CA ARG A 85 13.29 -7.61 4.24
C ARG A 85 13.42 -6.20 3.68
N VAL A 86 14.66 -5.74 3.53
CA VAL A 86 14.96 -4.49 2.81
C VAL A 86 14.83 -4.76 1.31
N LYS A 87 14.04 -3.93 0.63
CA LYS A 87 13.88 -3.89 -0.82
C LYS A 87 13.88 -2.43 -1.29
N ILE A 88 13.85 -2.19 -2.59
CA ILE A 88 13.62 -0.84 -3.13
C ILE A 88 12.13 -0.57 -3.28
N LEU A 89 11.75 0.71 -3.24
CA LEU A 89 10.36 1.15 -3.29
C LEU A 89 9.65 0.71 -4.58
N ASP A 90 10.35 0.68 -5.72
CA ASP A 90 9.79 0.16 -6.99
C ASP A 90 9.38 -1.32 -6.89
N THR A 91 10.13 -2.13 -6.13
CA THR A 91 9.78 -3.54 -5.90
C THR A 91 8.53 -3.65 -5.03
N LEU A 92 8.44 -2.85 -3.96
CA LEU A 92 7.24 -2.82 -3.12
C LEU A 92 6.01 -2.43 -3.95
N ALA A 93 6.14 -1.40 -4.79
CA ALA A 93 5.06 -0.92 -5.64
C ALA A 93 4.55 -1.99 -6.61
N ARG A 94 5.44 -2.67 -7.34
CA ARG A 94 5.07 -3.75 -8.27
C ARG A 94 4.40 -4.92 -7.56
N GLU A 95 4.91 -5.32 -6.40
CA GLU A 95 4.32 -6.40 -5.60
C GLU A 95 2.93 -6.01 -5.09
N THR A 96 2.75 -4.79 -4.59
CA THR A 96 1.46 -4.28 -4.11
C THR A 96 0.45 -4.22 -5.25
N VAL A 97 0.79 -3.57 -6.36
CA VAL A 97 -0.11 -3.46 -7.53
C VAL A 97 -0.44 -4.84 -8.10
N SER A 98 0.53 -5.75 -8.20
CA SER A 98 0.27 -7.13 -8.64
C SER A 98 -0.61 -7.90 -7.68
N THR A 99 -0.49 -7.67 -6.38
CA THR A 99 -1.33 -8.31 -5.37
C THR A 99 -2.78 -7.81 -5.45
N LEU A 100 -2.97 -6.51 -5.64
CA LEU A 100 -4.28 -5.87 -5.78
C LEU A 100 -4.93 -6.19 -7.13
N ALA A 101 -4.29 -5.81 -8.23
CA ALA A 101 -4.86 -5.84 -9.58
C ALA A 101 -4.71 -7.18 -10.30
N GLY A 102 -3.92 -8.12 -9.76
CA GLY A 102 -3.57 -9.37 -10.44
C GLY A 102 -2.71 -9.17 -11.69
N ARG A 103 -2.11 -7.98 -11.85
CA ARG A 103 -1.28 -7.55 -12.99
C ARG A 103 -0.18 -6.62 -12.52
N SER A 104 0.91 -6.52 -13.29
CA SER A 104 2.06 -5.68 -12.93
C SER A 104 1.79 -4.18 -12.94
N THR A 105 0.68 -3.72 -13.52
CA THR A 105 0.25 -2.31 -13.58
C THR A 105 -1.24 -2.21 -13.29
N PHE A 106 -1.66 -1.07 -12.74
CA PHE A 106 -3.08 -0.71 -12.70
C PHE A 106 -3.50 -0.22 -14.09
N GLN A 107 -4.64 -0.75 -14.56
CA GLN A 107 -5.24 -0.37 -15.82
C GLN A 107 -6.53 0.37 -15.54
N ASP A 108 -6.55 1.62 -15.99
CA ASP A 108 -7.66 2.56 -15.94
C ASP A 108 -8.37 2.65 -17.30
N PHE A 109 -9.60 3.17 -17.29
CA PHE A 109 -10.47 3.24 -18.45
C PHE A 109 -11.00 4.67 -18.63
N ILE A 110 -10.43 5.41 -19.59
CA ILE A 110 -10.87 6.76 -19.92
C ILE A 110 -11.98 6.67 -20.95
N HIS A 111 -13.11 7.32 -20.65
CA HIS A 111 -14.29 7.33 -21.52
C HIS A 111 -14.31 8.60 -22.38
N HIS A 112 -14.13 8.45 -23.70
CA HIS A 112 -14.29 9.52 -24.68
C HIS A 112 -15.71 9.48 -25.29
N GLY A 113 -16.73 9.54 -24.42
CA GLY A 113 -18.13 9.30 -24.76
C GLY A 113 -18.62 7.88 -24.44
N GLU A 114 -19.72 7.44 -25.05
CA GLU A 114 -20.38 6.17 -24.66
C GLU A 114 -19.64 4.91 -25.14
N THR A 115 -18.94 4.99 -26.27
CA THR A 115 -18.40 3.80 -26.97
C THR A 115 -16.88 3.80 -27.11
N ASP A 116 -16.24 4.96 -26.99
CA ASP A 116 -14.79 5.07 -27.08
C ASP A 116 -14.17 4.99 -25.67
N ILE A 117 -13.39 3.94 -25.45
CA ILE A 117 -12.76 3.64 -24.17
C ILE A 117 -11.27 3.44 -24.40
N GLU A 118 -10.48 4.38 -23.90
CA GLU A 118 -9.04 4.29 -23.89
C GLU A 118 -8.58 3.53 -22.63
N LYS A 119 -7.63 2.61 -22.81
CA LYS A 119 -7.02 1.87 -21.70
C LYS A 119 -5.67 2.48 -21.38
N VAL A 120 -5.52 3.02 -20.18
CA VAL A 120 -4.25 3.58 -19.71
C VAL A 120 -3.66 2.65 -18.66
N ASN A 121 -2.36 2.37 -18.77
CA ASN A 121 -1.64 1.65 -17.72
C ASN A 121 -0.78 2.66 -16.97
N HIS A 122 -0.90 2.68 -15.64
CA HIS A 122 -0.11 3.56 -14.79
C HIS A 122 1.18 2.85 -14.33
N ASP A 123 2.22 3.65 -14.11
CA ASP A 123 3.44 3.19 -13.45
C ASP A 123 3.09 2.64 -12.05
N PRO A 124 3.64 1.47 -11.63
CA PRO A 124 3.25 0.87 -10.36
C PRO A 124 3.61 1.73 -9.14
N LEU A 125 4.73 2.45 -9.18
CA LEU A 125 5.13 3.36 -8.11
C LEU A 125 4.21 4.57 -8.07
N PHE A 126 3.80 5.09 -9.23
CA PHE A 126 2.75 6.11 -9.29
C PHE A 126 1.47 5.59 -8.62
N THR A 127 0.95 4.42 -9.05
CA THR A 127 -0.27 3.84 -8.49
C THR A 127 -0.17 3.61 -6.99
N LEU A 128 0.97 3.11 -6.48
CA LEU A 128 1.17 2.91 -5.04
C LEU A 128 1.00 4.21 -4.26
N LEU A 129 1.70 5.27 -4.69
CA LEU A 129 1.66 6.58 -4.03
C LEU A 129 0.28 7.21 -4.15
N ASP A 130 -0.31 7.16 -5.34
CA ASP A 130 -1.61 7.73 -5.63
C ASP A 130 -2.72 7.04 -4.83
N MET A 131 -2.69 5.72 -4.63
CA MET A 131 -3.64 5.04 -3.73
C MET A 131 -3.51 5.48 -2.27
N MET A 132 -2.31 5.86 -1.81
CA MET A 132 -2.10 6.36 -0.45
C MET A 132 -2.57 7.81 -0.27
N ILE A 133 -2.61 8.58 -1.36
CA ILE A 133 -2.91 10.01 -1.37
C ILE A 133 -4.39 10.26 -1.69
N ASP A 134 -4.91 9.57 -2.70
CA ASP A 134 -6.29 9.62 -3.20
C ASP A 134 -6.91 8.21 -3.20
N PRO A 135 -7.15 7.61 -2.02
CA PRO A 135 -7.84 6.31 -1.95
C PRO A 135 -9.29 6.40 -2.44
N ALA A 136 -9.90 7.59 -2.41
CA ALA A 136 -11.30 7.79 -2.80
C ALA A 136 -11.52 7.45 -4.28
N PHE A 137 -10.60 7.82 -5.16
CA PHE A 137 -10.62 7.40 -6.57
C PHE A 137 -10.72 5.89 -6.70
N TYR A 138 -9.82 5.14 -6.05
CA TYR A 138 -9.76 3.70 -6.22
C TYR A 138 -10.88 2.92 -5.52
N ALA A 139 -11.60 3.54 -4.57
CA ALA A 139 -12.66 2.88 -3.82
C ALA A 139 -13.81 2.38 -4.73
N SER A 140 -14.08 3.10 -5.81
CA SER A 140 -15.09 2.74 -6.82
C SER A 140 -14.54 2.02 -8.06
N GLU A 141 -13.23 1.99 -8.25
CA GLU A 141 -12.60 1.43 -9.46
C GLU A 141 -12.39 -0.08 -9.40
N PRO A 142 -12.29 -0.78 -10.55
CA PRO A 142 -11.97 -2.20 -10.60
C PRO A 142 -10.50 -2.44 -10.22
N LEU A 143 -10.23 -2.47 -8.92
CA LEU A 143 -8.89 -2.63 -8.35
C LEU A 143 -8.60 -4.07 -7.92
N ILE A 144 -9.49 -4.72 -7.16
CA ILE A 144 -9.19 -5.98 -6.47
C ILE A 144 -9.49 -7.17 -7.37
N HIS A 145 -8.46 -7.94 -7.70
CA HIS A 145 -8.56 -9.13 -8.53
C HIS A 145 -9.20 -10.30 -7.78
N ILE A 146 -10.22 -10.89 -8.39
CA ILE A 146 -10.87 -12.10 -7.90
C ILE A 146 -10.69 -13.19 -8.96
N GLU A 147 -9.83 -14.16 -8.67
CA GLU A 147 -9.53 -15.27 -9.58
C GLU A 147 -10.74 -16.20 -9.78
N TYR A 148 -11.45 -16.52 -8.69
CA TYR A 148 -12.57 -17.44 -8.70
C TYR A 148 -13.84 -16.80 -9.29
N LEU A 149 -14.20 -17.22 -10.51
CA LEU A 149 -15.29 -16.63 -11.29
C LEU A 149 -16.65 -16.59 -10.55
N PRO A 150 -17.15 -17.66 -9.90
CA PRO A 150 -18.43 -17.60 -9.19
C PRO A 150 -18.47 -16.58 -8.06
N LEU A 151 -17.36 -16.38 -7.35
CA LEU A 151 -17.27 -15.32 -6.33
C LEU A 151 -17.34 -13.94 -6.98
N ARG A 152 -16.60 -13.73 -8.07
CA ARG A 152 -16.66 -12.47 -8.81
C ARG A 152 -18.08 -12.18 -9.32
N GLU A 153 -18.77 -13.20 -9.85
CA GLU A 153 -20.17 -13.06 -10.27
C GLU A 153 -21.11 -12.73 -9.11
N ALA A 154 -20.87 -13.28 -7.91
CA ALA A 154 -21.66 -12.95 -6.71
C ALA A 154 -21.50 -11.48 -6.28
N TYR A 155 -20.28 -10.94 -6.30
CA TYR A 155 -20.04 -9.50 -6.05
C TYR A 155 -20.74 -8.64 -7.11
N LEU A 156 -20.55 -8.95 -8.39
CA LEU A 156 -21.11 -8.15 -9.48
C LEU A 156 -22.64 -8.22 -9.54
N ALA A 157 -23.25 -9.37 -9.22
CA ALA A 157 -24.70 -9.50 -9.10
C ALA A 157 -25.25 -8.68 -7.93
N SER A 158 -24.51 -8.59 -6.82
CA SER A 158 -24.90 -7.79 -5.66
C SER A 158 -24.76 -6.29 -5.90
N ALA A 159 -23.68 -5.88 -6.60
CA ALA A 159 -23.39 -4.47 -6.88
C ALA A 159 -24.26 -3.89 -8.02
N PHE A 160 -24.59 -4.71 -9.01
CA PHE A 160 -25.28 -4.30 -10.23
C PHE A 160 -26.46 -5.23 -10.53
N PRO A 161 -27.51 -5.27 -9.69
CA PRO A 161 -28.61 -6.23 -9.83
C PRO A 161 -29.37 -6.08 -11.16
N ASP A 162 -29.52 -4.85 -11.65
CA ASP A 162 -30.31 -4.53 -12.84
C ASP A 162 -29.47 -4.13 -14.07
N ASP A 163 -28.14 -4.05 -13.94
CA ASP A 163 -27.23 -3.61 -15.00
C ASP A 163 -26.36 -4.76 -15.51
N SER A 164 -26.97 -5.60 -16.36
CA SER A 164 -26.30 -6.78 -16.93
C SER A 164 -25.10 -6.43 -17.82
N GLU A 165 -25.11 -5.26 -18.46
CA GLU A 165 -24.04 -4.80 -19.32
C GLU A 165 -22.81 -4.41 -18.49
N LYS A 166 -23.00 -3.63 -17.41
CA LYS A 166 -21.94 -3.29 -16.47
C LYS A 166 -21.37 -4.52 -15.79
N ARG A 167 -22.20 -5.51 -15.41
CA ARG A 167 -21.70 -6.82 -14.92
C ARG A 167 -20.79 -7.49 -15.94
N LEU A 168 -21.19 -7.54 -17.21
CA LEU A 168 -20.39 -8.17 -18.25
C LEU A 168 -19.06 -7.43 -18.47
N ARG A 169 -19.08 -6.09 -18.49
CA ARG A 169 -17.87 -5.25 -18.60
C ARG A 169 -16.91 -5.51 -17.43
N TRP A 170 -17.40 -5.45 -16.20
CA TRP A 170 -16.60 -5.70 -14.99
C TRP A 170 -16.09 -7.15 -14.91
N LYS A 171 -16.89 -8.12 -15.37
CA LYS A 171 -16.48 -9.52 -15.42
C LYS A 171 -15.27 -9.73 -16.35
N LYS A 172 -15.19 -9.01 -17.47
CA LYS A 172 -14.07 -9.07 -18.42
C LYS A 172 -12.76 -8.55 -17.83
N VAL A 173 -12.81 -7.57 -16.90
CA VAL A 173 -11.60 -7.03 -16.26
C VAL A 173 -11.13 -7.84 -15.06
N THR A 174 -11.87 -8.88 -14.67
CA THR A 174 -11.54 -9.85 -13.60
C THR A 174 -11.39 -9.27 -12.19
N ARG A 175 -11.85 -8.04 -11.99
CA ARG A 175 -11.65 -7.24 -10.77
C ARG A 175 -13.00 -6.75 -10.23
N VAL A 176 -13.03 -6.42 -8.94
CA VAL A 176 -14.14 -5.73 -8.25
C VAL A 176 -13.56 -4.53 -7.49
N SER A 177 -14.42 -3.63 -7.00
CA SER A 177 -13.94 -2.45 -6.29
C SER A 177 -13.75 -2.73 -4.79
N PRO A 178 -12.88 -1.97 -4.10
CA PRO A 178 -12.80 -1.97 -2.64
C PRO A 178 -14.17 -1.79 -1.97
N ALA A 179 -14.98 -0.85 -2.46
CA ALA A 179 -16.33 -0.62 -1.93
C ALA A 179 -17.25 -1.85 -2.08
N MET A 180 -17.11 -2.65 -3.14
CA MET A 180 -17.87 -3.90 -3.28
C MET A 180 -17.43 -4.95 -2.24
N ILE A 181 -16.13 -5.03 -1.93
CA ILE A 181 -15.63 -5.95 -0.89
C ILE A 181 -16.23 -5.56 0.45
N GLU A 182 -16.16 -4.28 0.82
CA GLU A 182 -16.71 -3.79 2.08
C GLU A 182 -18.23 -4.03 2.17
N ALA A 183 -18.96 -3.68 1.12
CA ALA A 183 -20.42 -3.74 1.15
C ALA A 183 -21.01 -5.17 1.12
N PHE A 184 -20.33 -6.13 0.47
CA PHE A 184 -20.97 -7.41 0.12
C PHE A 184 -20.28 -8.67 0.65
N SER A 185 -19.04 -8.61 1.17
CA SER A 185 -18.32 -9.83 1.59
C SER A 185 -19.06 -10.62 2.66
N GLY A 186 -19.62 -9.96 3.68
CA GLY A 186 -20.37 -10.62 4.75
C GLY A 186 -21.59 -11.39 4.22
N ARG A 187 -22.43 -10.75 3.40
CA ARG A 187 -23.61 -11.40 2.81
C ARG A 187 -23.23 -12.57 1.89
N ILE A 188 -22.18 -12.41 1.08
CA ILE A 188 -21.72 -13.48 0.19
C ILE A 188 -21.16 -14.65 1.01
N PHE A 189 -20.47 -14.37 2.11
CA PHE A 189 -20.00 -15.38 3.05
C PHE A 189 -21.18 -16.13 3.69
N ASP A 190 -22.22 -15.42 4.15
CA ASP A 190 -23.40 -16.07 4.74
C ASP A 190 -24.12 -16.98 3.75
N ALA A 191 -24.18 -16.60 2.47
CA ALA A 191 -24.84 -17.37 1.43
C ALA A 191 -24.03 -18.57 0.91
N TYR A 192 -22.69 -18.46 0.87
CA TYR A 192 -21.82 -19.41 0.16
C TYR A 192 -20.64 -19.94 0.99
N GLY A 193 -20.58 -19.61 2.29
CA GLY A 193 -19.46 -19.88 3.18
C GLY A 193 -19.15 -21.36 3.39
N ASP A 194 -20.11 -22.24 3.13
CA ASP A 194 -19.88 -23.69 3.17
C ASP A 194 -18.88 -24.14 2.09
N SER A 195 -18.79 -23.41 0.98
CA SER A 195 -17.84 -23.70 -0.10
C SER A 195 -16.42 -23.25 0.28
N PRO A 196 -15.43 -24.17 0.33
CA PRO A 196 -14.03 -23.80 0.58
C PRO A 196 -13.47 -22.82 -0.45
N ALA A 197 -13.97 -22.84 -1.69
CA ALA A 197 -13.53 -21.92 -2.74
C ALA A 197 -13.99 -20.47 -2.46
N TYR A 198 -15.23 -20.29 -2.01
CA TYR A 198 -15.74 -18.98 -1.59
C TYR A 198 -14.95 -18.44 -0.40
N ARG A 199 -14.76 -19.26 0.66
CA ARG A 199 -13.99 -18.84 1.83
C ARG A 199 -12.59 -18.36 1.48
N ARG A 200 -11.84 -19.15 0.70
CA ARG A 200 -10.49 -18.75 0.26
C ARG A 200 -10.50 -17.49 -0.60
N GLY A 201 -11.47 -17.37 -1.50
CA GLY A 201 -11.60 -16.20 -2.38
C GLY A 201 -11.92 -14.93 -1.61
N ILE A 202 -12.88 -14.98 -0.68
CA ILE A 202 -13.26 -13.86 0.19
C ILE A 202 -12.07 -13.46 1.05
N SER A 203 -11.42 -14.40 1.76
CA SER A 203 -10.26 -14.06 2.58
C SER A 203 -9.09 -13.47 1.77
N ARG A 204 -8.93 -13.84 0.49
CA ARG A 204 -7.94 -13.20 -0.39
C ARG A 204 -8.36 -11.79 -0.78
N ALA A 205 -9.63 -11.57 -1.09
CA ALA A 205 -10.16 -10.26 -1.45
C ALA A 205 -10.11 -9.29 -0.25
N GLU A 206 -10.46 -9.75 0.95
CA GLU A 206 -10.35 -8.98 2.20
C GLU A 206 -8.90 -8.60 2.50
N ARG A 207 -7.95 -9.54 2.38
CA ARG A 207 -6.52 -9.22 2.53
C ARG A 207 -6.01 -8.21 1.50
N ALA A 208 -6.49 -8.27 0.26
CA ALA A 208 -6.18 -7.25 -0.75
C ALA A 208 -6.82 -5.90 -0.37
N ASN A 209 -8.03 -5.90 0.18
CA ASN A 209 -8.69 -4.69 0.66
C ASN A 209 -7.96 -4.08 1.87
N GLU A 210 -7.45 -4.90 2.80
CA GLU A 210 -6.60 -4.43 3.89
C GLU A 210 -5.31 -3.77 3.36
N LEU A 211 -4.68 -4.34 2.33
CA LEU A 211 -3.52 -3.74 1.68
C LEU A 211 -3.86 -2.38 1.05
N PHE A 212 -5.04 -2.25 0.44
CA PHE A 212 -5.52 -0.99 -0.11
C PHE A 212 -5.73 0.05 1.00
N LEU A 213 -6.45 -0.29 2.07
CA LEU A 213 -6.78 0.64 3.15
C LEU A 213 -5.58 1.05 4.00
N PHE A 214 -4.65 0.13 4.24
CA PHE A 214 -3.57 0.32 5.21
C PHE A 214 -2.18 0.24 4.58
N GLY A 215 -2.09 0.22 3.24
CA GLY A 215 -0.82 0.11 2.53
C GLY A 215 0.16 1.23 2.86
N VAL A 216 -0.33 2.41 3.24
CA VAL A 216 0.50 3.55 3.68
C VAL A 216 1.44 3.18 4.83
N ASN A 217 1.02 2.26 5.73
CA ASN A 217 1.84 1.82 6.86
C ASN A 217 3.11 1.05 6.44
N ASN A 218 3.22 0.66 5.18
CA ASN A 218 4.40 -0.02 4.64
C ASN A 218 5.53 0.95 4.27
N LEU A 219 5.38 2.27 4.51
CA LEU A 219 6.42 3.29 4.25
C LEU A 219 7.49 3.37 5.35
N LEU A 220 8.05 2.23 5.73
CA LEU A 220 9.25 2.15 6.58
C LEU A 220 10.49 2.45 5.74
N VAL A 221 10.71 3.72 5.44
CA VAL A 221 11.75 4.22 4.52
C VAL A 221 12.87 4.99 5.21
N ILE A 222 12.75 5.26 6.51
CA ILE A 222 13.79 5.91 7.29
C ILE A 222 14.67 4.81 7.89
N ALA A 223 15.85 4.64 7.31
CA ALA A 223 16.82 3.66 7.77
C ALA A 223 17.36 4.04 9.15
N PRO A 224 17.60 3.06 10.04
CA PRO A 224 18.22 3.29 11.33
C PRO A 224 19.71 3.65 11.20
N GLU A 225 20.26 4.33 12.20
CA GLU A 225 21.70 4.62 12.29
C GLU A 225 22.53 3.35 12.58
N SER A 226 21.95 2.39 13.31
CA SER A 226 22.56 1.10 13.64
C SER A 226 21.72 -0.07 13.15
N LYS A 227 22.36 -1.22 12.92
CA LYS A 227 21.70 -2.49 12.57
C LYS A 227 20.80 -3.04 13.69
N THR A 228 20.97 -2.54 14.92
CA THR A 228 20.20 -2.94 16.09
C THR A 228 18.91 -2.16 16.25
N ASP A 229 18.77 -1.04 15.54
CA ASP A 229 17.62 -0.15 15.70
C ASP A 229 16.56 -0.46 14.63
N SER A 230 15.35 0.02 14.88
CA SER A 230 14.20 -0.21 14.01
C SER A 230 14.21 0.74 12.82
N TRP A 231 13.69 0.26 11.68
CA TRP A 231 13.30 1.17 10.61
C TRP A 231 12.10 2.00 11.05
N HIS A 232 12.10 3.27 10.66
CA HIS A 232 11.06 4.21 11.03
C HIS A 232 10.14 4.51 9.86
N HIS A 233 8.86 4.69 10.17
CA HIS A 233 7.87 5.09 9.19
C HIS A 233 8.12 6.54 8.74
N LEU A 234 7.80 6.86 7.49
CA LEU A 234 7.97 8.21 6.93
C LEU A 234 7.34 9.30 7.80
N ALA A 235 6.15 9.03 8.34
CA ALA A 235 5.41 9.94 9.22
C ALA A 235 6.04 10.15 10.62
N GLU A 236 7.03 9.34 11.01
CA GLU A 236 7.77 9.50 12.27
C GLU A 236 8.94 10.48 12.16
N ALA A 237 9.25 10.97 10.95
CA ALA A 237 10.28 11.98 10.77
C ALA A 237 9.99 13.24 11.63
N PRO A 238 11.03 13.98 12.07
CA PRO A 238 10.84 15.17 12.88
C PRO A 238 9.92 16.19 12.19
N ALA A 239 9.04 16.81 12.98
CA ALA A 239 8.17 17.89 12.50
C ALA A 239 9.01 19.01 11.86
N GLY A 240 8.60 19.49 10.69
CA GLY A 240 9.34 20.51 9.92
C GLY A 240 10.57 19.97 9.16
N SER A 241 10.82 18.66 9.18
CA SER A 241 11.88 18.07 8.35
C SER A 241 11.59 18.26 6.85
N PRO A 242 12.63 18.42 6.01
CA PRO A 242 12.46 18.52 4.55
C PRO A 242 11.71 17.33 3.94
N VAL A 243 11.86 16.14 4.53
CA VAL A 243 11.23 14.91 4.06
C VAL A 243 9.71 14.94 4.27
N LEU A 244 9.23 15.34 5.45
CA LEU A 244 7.78 15.50 5.68
C LEU A 244 7.21 16.64 4.85
N ALA A 245 7.96 17.74 4.69
CA ALA A 245 7.54 18.85 3.84
C ALA A 245 7.38 18.40 2.37
N ALA A 246 8.31 17.60 1.86
CA ALA A 246 8.24 17.04 0.51
C ALA A 246 7.09 16.02 0.35
N ALA A 247 6.84 15.18 1.35
CA ALA A 247 5.72 14.24 1.33
C ALA A 247 4.36 14.98 1.33
N ALA A 248 4.22 16.00 2.18
CA ALA A 248 3.02 16.84 2.20
C ALA A 248 2.84 17.65 0.92
N GLU A 249 3.93 18.17 0.33
CA GLU A 249 3.90 18.81 -0.99
C GLU A 249 3.43 17.84 -2.06
N LEU A 250 3.95 16.61 -2.10
CA LEU A 250 3.51 15.59 -3.05
C LEU A 250 2.01 15.30 -2.90
N GLY A 251 1.53 15.12 -1.67
CA GLY A 251 0.11 14.93 -1.39
C GLY A 251 -0.74 16.10 -1.86
N ARG A 252 -0.28 17.33 -1.62
CA ARG A 252 -0.96 18.54 -2.08
C ARG A 252 -0.91 18.73 -3.60
N CYS A 253 0.21 18.49 -4.29
CA CYS A 253 0.27 18.57 -5.75
C CYS A 253 -0.67 17.57 -6.40
N LEU A 254 -0.72 16.34 -5.89
CA LEU A 254 -1.69 15.33 -6.31
C LEU A 254 -3.12 15.74 -5.94
N GLY A 255 -3.32 16.50 -4.86
CA GLY A 255 -4.60 17.06 -4.50
C GLY A 255 -5.00 18.34 -5.26
N GLU A 256 -4.07 19.16 -5.75
CA GLU A 256 -4.34 20.51 -6.31
C GLU A 256 -4.45 20.53 -7.84
N VAL A 257 -4.10 19.46 -8.54
CA VAL A 257 -4.39 19.31 -9.99
C VAL A 257 -5.92 19.16 -10.26
N MET A 258 -6.74 19.39 -9.23
CA MET A 258 -8.19 19.55 -9.25
C MET A 258 -8.60 20.95 -9.76
N PRO A 259 -9.46 21.08 -10.77
CA PRO A 259 -10.21 22.31 -11.03
C PRO A 259 -11.29 22.57 -9.97
#